data_AF-A0A1F2WD28-F1
#
_entry.id   AF-A0A1F2WD28-F1
#
_cell.length_a   1.000
_cell.length_b   1.000
_cell.length_c   1.000
_cell.angle_alpha   90.00
_cell.angle_beta   90.00
_cell.angle_gamma   90.00
#
_symmetry.space_group_name_H-M   'P 1'
#
loop_
_entity.id
_entity.type
_entity.pdbx_description
1 polymer ?
#
loop_
_entity_poly.entity_id
_entity_poly.type
_entity_poly.pdbx_seq_one_letter_code
_entity_poly.pdbx_strand_id
1 'polypeptide(L)'
;MALSDHAQAELDTLLASLDLLADDDVWYLADLWTKEDDGARRQAWVKAKAAIEAAGLTGELDRVRGTVGTWMQASSSDFTGIEGLLGSSGSGAGGRRGAAPAFIDAAAAIIAGDALDELDQKVLLGPWRGLGEEEAEA
;
A
#
# COMPACT_ATOMS: atom_id res chain seq x y z
N MET A 1 -21.13 9.82 0.97
CA MET A 1 -21.42 8.49 1.57
C MET A 1 -20.30 8.20 2.57
N ALA A 2 -20.48 7.33 3.55
CA ALA A 2 -19.39 6.88 4.43
C ALA A 2 -19.00 5.44 4.03
N LEU A 3 -17.77 5.04 4.32
CA LEU A 3 -17.36 3.64 4.22
C LEU A 3 -18.21 2.77 5.15
N SER A 4 -18.35 1.49 4.80
CA SER A 4 -18.92 0.51 5.73
C SER A 4 -17.97 0.31 6.91
N ASP A 5 -18.49 -0.10 8.07
CA ASP A 5 -17.66 -0.34 9.26
C ASP A 5 -16.56 -1.38 9.00
N HIS A 6 -16.86 -2.38 8.17
CA HIS A 6 -15.89 -3.40 7.76
C HIS A 6 -14.77 -2.82 6.88
N ALA A 7 -15.12 -2.08 5.83
CA ALA A 7 -14.14 -1.44 4.95
C ALA A 7 -13.30 -0.40 5.70
N GLN A 8 -13.91 0.32 6.65
CA GLN A 8 -13.20 1.25 7.53
C GLN A 8 -12.16 0.50 8.39
N ALA A 9 -12.56 -0.61 9.02
CA ALA A 9 -11.64 -1.41 9.85
C ALA A 9 -10.50 -2.03 9.04
N GLU A 10 -10.77 -2.51 7.82
CA GLU A 10 -9.72 -3.02 6.93
C GLU A 10 -8.76 -1.91 6.49
N LEU A 11 -9.28 -0.73 6.14
CA LEU A 11 -8.45 0.41 5.76
C LEU A 11 -7.57 0.89 6.92
N ASP A 12 -8.13 0.96 8.13
CA ASP A 12 -7.40 1.35 9.33
C ASP A 12 -6.30 0.31 9.65
N THR A 13 -6.58 -0.98 9.45
CA THR A 13 -5.58 -2.06 9.61
C THR A 13 -4.45 -1.93 8.59
N LEU A 14 -4.77 -1.67 7.32
CA LEU A 14 -3.80 -1.43 6.26
C LEU A 14 -2.92 -0.20 6.54
N LEU A 15 -3.49 0.88 7.09
CA LEU A 15 -2.70 2.07 7.41
C LEU A 15 -1.84 1.86 8.66
N ALA A 16 -2.33 1.13 9.66
CA ALA A 16 -1.56 0.80 10.86
C ALA A 16 -0.36 -0.10 10.56
N SER A 17 -0.43 -0.94 9.52
CA SER A 17 0.68 -1.82 9.15
C SER A 17 1.87 -1.10 8.53
N LEU A 18 1.70 0.12 8.01
CA LEU A 18 2.81 0.94 7.46
C LEU A 18 3.96 1.08 8.46
N ASP A 19 3.65 1.30 9.74
CA ASP A 19 4.65 1.47 10.80
C ASP A 19 5.17 0.14 11.37
N LEU A 20 4.59 -0.99 10.95
CA LEU A 20 4.94 -2.32 11.42
C LEU A 20 5.77 -3.12 10.42
N LEU A 21 5.83 -2.70 9.15
CA LEU A 21 6.63 -3.39 8.13
C LEU A 21 8.13 -3.31 8.46
N ALA A 22 8.80 -4.46 8.40
CA ALA A 22 10.26 -4.50 8.39
C ALA A 22 10.80 -3.97 7.04
N ASP A 23 12.07 -3.56 7.02
CA ASP A 23 12.71 -3.07 5.79
C ASP A 23 12.68 -4.14 4.66
N ASP A 24 12.82 -5.42 5.00
CA ASP A 24 12.74 -6.53 4.05
C ASP A 24 11.32 -6.68 3.46
N ASP A 25 10.28 -6.56 4.29
CA ASP A 25 8.87 -6.59 3.82
C ASP A 25 8.58 -5.42 2.88
N VAL A 26 9.15 -4.24 3.17
CA VAL A 26 9.01 -3.06 2.31
C VAL A 26 9.63 -3.33 0.93
N TRP A 27 10.81 -3.92 0.87
CA TRP A 27 11.44 -4.28 -0.40
C TRP A 27 10.69 -5.37 -1.13
N TYR A 28 10.22 -6.38 -0.40
CA TYR A 28 9.46 -7.49 -0.96
C TYR A 28 8.12 -7.01 -1.52
N LEU A 29 7.40 -6.14 -0.80
CA LEU A 29 6.16 -5.53 -1.29
C LEU A 29 6.37 -4.73 -2.58
N ALA A 30 7.46 -3.95 -2.66
CA ALA A 30 7.81 -3.20 -3.86
C ALA A 30 8.09 -4.13 -5.06
N ASP A 31 8.75 -5.26 -4.83
CA ASP A 31 9.03 -6.27 -5.83
C ASP A 31 7.76 -7.00 -6.30
N LEU A 32 6.90 -7.44 -5.37
CA LEU A 32 5.59 -8.04 -5.68
C LEU A 32 4.74 -7.10 -6.55
N TRP A 33 4.66 -5.82 -6.18
CA TRP A 33 3.92 -4.82 -6.94
C TRP A 33 4.50 -4.60 -8.35
N THR A 34 5.83 -4.65 -8.48
CA THR A 34 6.50 -4.48 -9.79
C THR A 34 6.28 -5.70 -10.71
N LYS A 35 6.15 -6.89 -10.13
CA LYS A 35 5.88 -8.14 -10.86
C LYS A 35 4.42 -8.31 -11.28
N GLU A 36 3.50 -7.60 -10.63
CA GLU A 36 2.09 -7.59 -10.98
C GLU A 36 1.87 -7.14 -12.44
N ASP A 37 0.82 -7.65 -13.10
CA ASP A 37 0.53 -7.25 -14.48
C ASP A 37 0.14 -5.77 -14.54
N ASP A 38 1.05 -4.93 -15.03
CA ASP A 38 0.86 -3.48 -15.09
C ASP A 38 -0.35 -3.06 -15.94
N GLY A 39 -0.70 -3.83 -16.97
CA GLY A 39 -1.87 -3.57 -17.80
C GLY A 39 -3.16 -3.84 -17.04
N ALA A 40 -3.27 -5.00 -16.40
CA ALA A 40 -4.42 -5.37 -15.58
C ALA A 40 -4.57 -4.42 -14.39
N ARG A 41 -3.46 -4.11 -13.70
CA ARG A 41 -3.43 -3.21 -12.53
C ARG A 41 -3.88 -1.80 -12.88
N ARG A 42 -3.41 -1.24 -14.00
CA ARG A 42 -3.88 0.08 -14.47
C ARG A 42 -5.37 0.09 -14.80
N GLN A 43 -5.90 -0.99 -15.37
CA GLN A 43 -7.33 -1.10 -15.67
C GLN A 43 -8.16 -1.18 -14.38
N ALA A 44 -7.77 -2.04 -13.44
CA ALA A 44 -8.40 -2.18 -12.13
C ALA A 44 -8.37 -0.84 -11.36
N TRP A 45 -7.25 -0.13 -11.39
CA TRP A 45 -7.11 1.19 -10.76
C TRP A 45 -8.09 2.23 -11.31
N VAL A 46 -8.29 2.27 -12.63
CA VAL A 46 -9.24 3.19 -13.26
C VAL A 46 -10.67 2.89 -12.79
N LYS A 47 -11.05 1.61 -12.72
CA LYS A 47 -12.36 1.18 -12.22
C LYS A 47 -12.53 1.53 -10.74
N ALA A 48 -11.52 1.28 -9.91
CA ALA A 48 -11.53 1.61 -8.48
C ALA A 48 -11.75 3.11 -8.28
N LYS A 49 -10.97 3.93 -8.98
CA LYS A 49 -11.11 5.39 -8.92
C LYS A 49 -12.51 5.86 -9.32
N ALA A 50 -13.07 5.30 -10.40
CA ALA A 50 -14.41 5.66 -10.85
C ALA A 50 -15.48 5.28 -9.82
N ALA A 51 -15.37 4.11 -9.18
CA ALA A 51 -16.28 3.68 -8.13
C ALA A 51 -16.18 4.57 -6.88
N ILE A 52 -14.97 4.89 -6.44
CA ILE A 52 -14.71 5.79 -5.30
C ILE A 52 -15.31 7.18 -5.56
N GLU A 53 -15.13 7.72 -6.76
CA GLU A 53 -15.70 9.02 -7.15
C GLU A 53 -17.24 8.97 -7.15
N ALA A 54 -17.83 7.93 -7.74
CA ALA A 54 -19.29 7.76 -7.78
C ALA A 54 -19.91 7.63 -6.38
N ALA A 55 -19.19 7.04 -5.42
CA ALA A 55 -19.59 6.94 -4.02
C ALA A 55 -19.34 8.23 -3.21
N GLY A 56 -18.62 9.20 -3.77
CA GLY A 56 -18.22 10.43 -3.08
C GLY A 56 -17.16 10.19 -1.99
N LEU A 57 -16.29 9.20 -2.19
CA LEU A 57 -15.27 8.75 -1.23
C LEU A 57 -13.84 9.22 -1.60
N THR A 58 -13.70 10.15 -2.54
CA THR A 58 -12.38 10.69 -2.95
C THR A 58 -11.56 11.23 -1.78
N GLY A 59 -12.22 11.81 -0.77
CA GLY A 59 -11.56 12.30 0.44
C GLY A 59 -10.85 11.20 1.26
N GLU A 60 -11.39 9.98 1.27
CA GLU A 60 -10.73 8.85 1.95
C GLU A 60 -9.48 8.41 1.18
N LEU A 61 -9.55 8.33 -0.15
CA LEU A 61 -8.38 8.01 -0.96
C LEU A 61 -7.28 9.08 -0.85
N ASP A 62 -7.65 10.36 -0.76
CA ASP A 62 -6.69 11.45 -0.57
C ASP A 62 -6.09 11.45 0.84
N ARG A 63 -6.86 11.09 1.87
CA ARG A 63 -6.35 10.86 3.24
C ARG A 63 -5.29 9.75 3.23
N VAL A 64 -5.56 8.61 2.60
CA VAL A 64 -4.61 7.50 2.45
C VAL A 64 -3.31 7.98 1.80
N ARG A 65 -3.41 8.70 0.68
CA ARG A 65 -2.23 9.25 -0.02
C ARG A 65 -1.42 10.19 0.88
N GLY A 66 -2.10 10.99 1.70
CA GLY A 66 -1.44 11.83 2.71
C GLY A 66 -0.66 11.01 3.72
N THR A 67 -1.29 10.00 4.32
CA THR A 67 -0.66 9.11 5.31
C THR A 67 0.52 8.34 4.73
N VAL A 68 0.34 7.67 3.58
CA VAL A 68 1.41 6.96 2.88
C VAL A 68 2.54 7.91 2.48
N GLY A 69 2.19 9.12 2.03
CA GLY A 69 3.15 10.17 1.71
C GLY A 69 4.02 10.57 2.90
N THR A 70 3.44 10.74 4.09
CA THR A 70 4.20 10.99 5.33
C THR A 70 5.12 9.82 5.69
N TRP A 71 4.61 8.59 5.62
CA TRP A 71 5.40 7.38 5.89
C TRP A 71 6.62 7.22 4.96
N MET A 72 6.46 7.54 3.68
CA MET A 72 7.57 7.55 2.70
C MET A 72 8.68 8.52 3.10
N GLN A 73 8.34 9.67 3.69
CA GLN A 73 9.31 10.71 4.07
C GLN A 73 9.96 10.46 5.45
N ALA A 74 9.31 9.71 6.35
CA ALA A 74 9.81 9.48 7.71
C ALA A 74 11.21 8.83 7.75
N SER A 75 11.55 7.99 6.77
CA SER A 75 12.86 7.33 6.64
C SER A 75 14.07 8.26 6.46
N SER A 76 13.87 9.55 6.16
CA SER A 76 14.97 10.52 6.03
C SER A 76 15.42 11.16 7.35
N SER A 77 14.67 10.97 8.46
CA SER A 77 14.86 11.75 9.69
C SER A 77 15.38 10.96 10.90
N ASP A 78 15.35 9.63 10.89
CA ASP A 78 15.68 8.80 12.06
C ASP A 78 17.20 8.57 12.27
N PHE A 79 18.05 9.35 11.60
CA PHE A 79 19.49 9.15 11.60
C PHE A 79 20.22 10.12 12.54
N THR A 80 20.20 9.82 13.85
CA THR A 80 20.95 10.59 14.86
C THR A 80 21.89 9.71 15.71
N GLY A 81 22.48 8.66 15.12
CA GLY A 81 23.38 7.72 15.80
C GLY A 81 24.73 7.49 15.10
N ILE A 82 25.78 7.18 15.89
CA ILE A 82 27.17 6.93 15.44
C ILE A 82 27.28 5.68 14.54
N GLU A 83 26.31 4.75 14.60
CA GLU A 83 26.17 3.62 13.66
C GLU A 83 25.95 4.07 12.21
N GLY A 84 25.57 5.33 12.04
CA GLY A 84 25.39 5.94 10.75
C GLY A 84 26.66 6.21 9.92
N LEU A 85 27.83 6.18 10.54
CA LEU A 85 29.09 6.38 9.83
C LEU A 85 29.54 5.14 9.03
N LEU A 86 28.93 3.98 9.28
CA LEU A 86 29.33 2.69 8.72
C LEU A 86 28.21 2.07 7.85
N GLY A 87 27.76 2.80 6.84
CA GLY A 87 27.38 2.19 5.55
C GLY A 87 25.99 1.54 5.39
N SER A 88 24.91 2.08 5.97
CA SER A 88 23.53 1.61 5.64
C SER A 88 22.48 2.72 5.44
N SER A 89 22.88 3.98 5.30
CA SER A 89 21.98 5.14 5.44
C SER A 89 21.21 5.59 4.19
N GLY A 90 20.98 4.70 3.22
CA GLY A 90 20.26 5.03 1.99
C GLY A 90 19.16 4.06 1.58
N SER A 91 19.02 2.92 2.26
CA SER A 91 18.22 1.79 1.74
C SER A 91 16.71 1.93 2.04
N GLY A 92 16.32 2.20 3.29
CA GLY A 92 14.89 2.20 3.68
C GLY A 92 14.02 3.24 2.94
N ALA A 93 14.57 4.42 2.62
CA ALA A 93 13.84 5.45 1.88
C ALA A 93 13.53 5.07 0.41
N GLY A 94 14.43 4.31 -0.22
CA GLY A 94 14.20 3.76 -1.56
C GLY A 94 13.11 2.70 -1.55
N GLY A 95 13.16 1.79 -0.58
CA GLY A 95 12.18 0.72 -0.41
C GLY A 95 10.76 1.27 -0.20
N ARG A 96 10.57 2.21 0.74
CA ARG A 96 9.23 2.77 1.03
C ARG A 96 8.63 3.47 -0.19
N ARG A 97 9.44 4.14 -0.99
CA ARG A 97 8.98 4.76 -2.24
C ARG A 97 8.55 3.73 -3.28
N GLY A 98 9.24 2.61 -3.36
CA GLY A 98 8.87 1.49 -4.22
C GLY A 98 7.60 0.76 -3.78
N ALA A 99 7.36 0.67 -2.46
CA ALA A 99 6.23 -0.03 -1.88
C ALA A 99 4.95 0.82 -1.77
N ALA A 100 5.08 2.14 -1.67
CA ALA A 100 3.94 3.06 -1.50
C ALA A 100 2.81 2.87 -2.54
N PRO A 101 3.08 2.64 -3.84
CA PRO A 101 2.02 2.36 -4.80
C PRO A 101 1.20 1.12 -4.46
N ALA A 102 1.79 0.08 -3.87
CA ALA A 102 1.08 -1.14 -3.46
C ALA A 102 0.06 -0.86 -2.35
N PHE A 103 0.43 -0.04 -1.37
CA PHE A 103 -0.49 0.41 -0.31
C PHE A 103 -1.65 1.24 -0.87
N ILE A 104 -1.35 2.11 -1.83
CA ILE A 104 -2.37 2.95 -2.46
C ILE A 104 -3.33 2.09 -3.30
N ASP A 105 -2.83 1.12 -4.05
CA ASP A 105 -3.62 0.15 -4.82
C ASP A 105 -4.53 -0.68 -3.89
N ALA A 106 -3.97 -1.24 -2.81
CA ALA A 106 -4.73 -2.00 -1.81
C ALA A 106 -5.82 -1.17 -1.14
N ALA A 107 -5.51 0.05 -0.73
CA ALA A 107 -6.49 0.96 -0.14
C ALA A 107 -7.61 1.32 -1.11
N ALA A 108 -7.29 1.58 -2.38
CA ALA A 108 -8.32 1.87 -3.39
C ALA A 108 -9.26 0.67 -3.61
N ALA A 109 -8.73 -0.56 -3.55
CA ALA A 109 -9.56 -1.76 -3.60
C ALA A 109 -10.50 -1.87 -2.39
N ILE A 110 -10.01 -1.63 -1.17
CA ILE A 110 -10.84 -1.64 0.06
C ILE A 110 -11.93 -0.56 0.01
N ILE A 111 -11.57 0.67 -0.40
CA ILE A 111 -12.52 1.79 -0.46
C ILE A 111 -13.58 1.54 -1.55
N ALA A 112 -13.20 0.99 -2.70
CA ALA A 112 -14.14 0.66 -3.77
C ALA A 112 -15.02 -0.56 -3.42
N GLY A 113 -14.49 -1.51 -2.65
CA GLY A 113 -15.20 -2.68 -2.13
C GLY A 113 -15.93 -3.48 -3.22
N ASP A 114 -17.19 -3.79 -2.98
CA ASP A 114 -18.05 -4.61 -3.85
C ASP A 114 -18.36 -3.97 -5.21
N ALA A 115 -17.95 -2.71 -5.45
CA ALA A 115 -18.07 -2.09 -6.77
C ALA A 115 -17.02 -2.61 -7.76
N LEU A 116 -15.95 -3.26 -7.28
CA LEU A 116 -14.97 -3.96 -8.10
C LEU A 116 -15.34 -5.43 -8.27
N ASP A 117 -15.03 -5.97 -9.45
CA ASP A 117 -15.09 -7.42 -9.64
C ASP A 117 -13.94 -8.11 -8.89
N GLU A 118 -14.07 -9.42 -8.71
CA GLU A 118 -13.10 -10.23 -7.96
C GLU A 118 -11.69 -10.18 -8.57
N LEU A 119 -11.59 -10.08 -9.91
CA LEU A 119 -10.30 -10.02 -10.60
C LEU A 119 -9.60 -8.68 -10.34
N ASP A 120 -10.32 -7.57 -10.46
CA ASP A 120 -9.79 -6.24 -10.15
C ASP A 120 -9.37 -6.12 -8.68
N GLN A 121 -10.19 -6.64 -7.76
CA GLN A 121 -9.83 -6.70 -6.34
C GLN A 121 -8.56 -7.51 -6.13
N LYS A 122 -8.46 -8.69 -6.74
CA LYS A 122 -7.29 -9.56 -6.61
C LYS A 122 -6.03 -8.88 -7.12
N VAL A 123 -6.09 -8.19 -8.26
CA VAL A 123 -4.93 -7.51 -8.84
C VAL A 123 -4.44 -6.36 -7.95
N LEU A 124 -5.35 -5.55 -7.40
CA LEU A 124 -4.97 -4.41 -6.57
C LEU A 124 -4.54 -4.80 -5.14
N LEU A 125 -5.12 -5.87 -4.59
CA LEU A 125 -4.78 -6.38 -3.25
C LEU A 125 -3.66 -7.41 -3.27
N GLY A 126 -3.35 -7.99 -4.43
CA GLY A 126 -2.43 -9.12 -4.60
C GLY A 126 -1.07 -8.88 -3.95
N PRO A 127 -0.36 -7.80 -4.30
CA PRO A 127 0.94 -7.49 -3.70
C PRO A 127 0.88 -7.36 -2.17
N TRP A 128 -0.17 -6.75 -1.62
CA TRP A 128 -0.34 -6.60 -0.17
C TRP A 128 -0.61 -7.94 0.52
N ARG A 129 -1.48 -8.78 -0.06
CA ARG A 129 -1.82 -10.11 0.48
C ARG A 129 -0.66 -11.11 0.35
N GLY A 130 0.18 -10.96 -0.67
CA GLY A 130 1.34 -11.82 -0.91
C GLY A 130 2.44 -11.72 0.16
N LEU A 131 2.46 -10.67 0.98
CA LEU A 131 3.42 -10.55 2.09
C LEU A 131 3.33 -11.71 3.10
N GLY A 132 2.15 -12.30 3.29
CA GLY A 132 1.93 -13.40 4.24
C GLY A 132 2.11 -14.80 3.66
N GLU A 133 2.38 -14.94 2.36
CA GLU A 133 2.40 -16.26 1.69
C GLU A 133 3.79 -16.94 1.76
N GLU A 134 4.89 -16.22 2.02
CA GLU A 134 6.23 -16.82 2.19
C GLU A 134 6.48 -17.48 3.56
N GLU A 135 5.81 -17.06 4.64
CA GLU A 135 5.96 -17.70 5.97
C GLU A 135 5.37 -19.12 6.02
N ALA A 136 4.54 -19.50 5.03
CA ALA A 136 3.87 -20.81 5.00
C ALA A 136 4.71 -21.92 4.33
N GLU A 137 5.80 -21.59 3.63
CA GLU A 137 6.65 -22.55 2.91
C GLU A 137 8.09 -22.68 3.47
N ALA A 138 8.41 -22.05 4.60
CA ALA A 138 9.73 -22.10 5.25
C ALA A 138 9.84 -23.13 6.39
#